data_AF-A0A6N2U648-F1
#
_entry.id   AF-A0A6N2U648-F1
#
_cell.length_a   1.000
_cell.length_b   1.000
_cell.length_c   1.000
_cell.angle_alpha   90.00
_cell.angle_beta   90.00
_cell.angle_gamma   90.00
#
_symmetry.space_group_name_H-M   'P 1'
#
loop_
_entity.id
_entity.type
_entity.pdbx_description
1 polymer ?
#
loop_
_entity_poly.entity_id
_entity_poly.type
_entity_poly.pdbx_seq_one_letter_code
_entity_poly.pdbx_strand_id
1 'polypeptide(L)'
;MNIKVITRHMPNNYGSLLQSIATQHIIETLGHQCEIINYVRKDERGLQGILSSMVSKKEWNENSLKKFAYIILRYPGEWMAQRAFDRMRKLHLKLTPACYTQKELKLLKADVFMTGSDQVWGPLFKVNAARKSKVDDNTARMQSIKQLGV
;
A
#
# COMPACT_ATOMS: atom_id res chain seq x y z
N MET A 1 -22.73 1.81 -13.03
CA MET A 1 -21.75 0.71 -13.14
C MET A 1 -21.08 0.51 -11.79
N ASN A 2 -20.61 -0.70 -11.51
CA ASN A 2 -19.77 -1.03 -10.37
C ASN A 2 -18.30 -0.89 -10.75
N ILE A 3 -17.63 0.10 -10.16
CA ILE A 3 -16.25 0.48 -10.46
C ILE A 3 -15.37 0.16 -9.26
N LYS A 4 -14.29 -0.58 -9.49
CA LYS A 4 -13.28 -0.89 -8.47
C LYS A 4 -11.98 -0.19 -8.76
N VAL A 5 -11.54 0.65 -7.84
CA VAL A 5 -10.35 1.49 -8.00
C VAL A 5 -9.20 0.90 -7.20
N ILE A 6 -8.07 0.61 -7.84
CA ILE A 6 -6.82 0.28 -7.15
C ILE A 6 -5.92 1.51 -7.07
N THR A 7 -5.54 1.88 -5.85
CA THR A 7 -4.65 3.03 -5.59
C THR A 7 -3.87 2.83 -4.29
N ARG A 8 -2.84 3.66 -4.06
CA ARG A 8 -1.97 3.65 -2.88
C ARG A 8 -2.68 4.24 -1.65
N HIS A 9 -3.78 3.66 -1.20
CA HIS A 9 -4.54 4.15 -0.04
C HIS A 9 -3.98 3.73 1.34
N MET A 10 -3.05 2.77 1.37
CA MET A 10 -2.54 2.15 2.60
C MET A 10 -1.43 2.91 3.35
N PRO A 11 -0.51 3.66 2.70
CA PRO A 11 0.47 4.46 3.44
C PRO A 11 -0.21 5.46 4.41
N ASN A 12 0.44 5.74 5.54
CA ASN A 12 -0.01 6.76 6.49
C ASN A 12 0.33 8.17 5.94
N ASN A 13 -0.32 8.52 4.83
CA ASN A 13 -0.11 9.76 4.10
C ASN A 13 -1.46 10.42 3.82
N TYR A 14 -1.62 11.67 4.24
CA TYR A 14 -2.85 12.42 4.04
C TYR A 14 -3.17 12.65 2.57
N GLY A 15 -2.17 12.94 1.72
CA GLY A 15 -2.36 13.13 0.29
C GLY A 15 -2.95 11.88 -0.36
N SER A 16 -2.36 10.71 -0.10
CA SER A 16 -2.86 9.43 -0.62
C SER A 16 -4.28 9.10 -0.12
N LEU A 17 -4.57 9.38 1.16
CA LEU A 17 -5.90 9.18 1.72
C LEU A 17 -6.93 10.12 1.08
N LEU A 18 -6.64 11.42 1.05
CA LEU A 18 -7.53 12.45 0.48
C LEU A 18 -7.76 12.22 -1.01
N GLN A 19 -6.73 11.84 -1.76
CA GLN A 19 -6.86 11.48 -3.18
C GLN A 19 -7.77 10.26 -3.37
N SER A 20 -7.66 9.25 -2.50
CA SER A 20 -8.55 8.09 -2.55
C SER A 20 -10.01 8.49 -2.25
N ILE A 21 -10.23 9.36 -1.26
CA ILE A 21 -11.56 9.89 -0.92
C ILE A 21 -12.13 10.69 -2.08
N ALA A 22 -11.36 11.62 -2.65
CA ALA A 22 -11.77 12.44 -3.77
C ALA A 22 -12.10 11.60 -5.01
N THR A 23 -11.29 10.57 -5.31
CA THR A 23 -11.53 9.67 -6.43
C THR A 23 -12.84 8.92 -6.27
N GLN A 24 -13.09 8.34 -5.08
CA GLN A 24 -14.36 7.68 -4.77
C GLN A 24 -15.53 8.66 -4.91
N HIS A 25 -15.41 9.85 -4.33
CA HIS A 25 -16.47 10.85 -4.33
C HIS A 25 -16.85 11.32 -5.75
N ILE A 26 -15.88 11.55 -6.62
CA ILE A 26 -16.14 11.94 -8.01
C ILE A 26 -16.85 10.83 -8.77
N ILE A 27 -16.40 9.57 -8.64
CA ILE A 27 -17.04 8.43 -9.31
C ILE A 27 -18.49 8.27 -8.83
N GLU A 28 -18.73 8.42 -7.53
CA GLU A 28 -20.07 8.37 -6.94
C GLU A 28 -20.96 9.52 -7.44
N THR A 29 -20.41 10.73 -7.54
CA THR A 29 -21.12 11.91 -8.06
C THR A 29 -21.50 11.75 -9.53
N LEU A 30 -20.70 11.01 -10.30
CA LEU A 30 -21.01 10.64 -11.69
C LEU A 30 -22.10 9.55 -11.80
N GLY A 31 -22.69 9.09 -10.69
CA GLY A 31 -23.78 8.11 -10.68
C GLY A 31 -23.30 6.66 -10.77
N HIS A 32 -22.07 6.38 -10.34
CA HIS A 32 -21.51 5.03 -10.33
C HIS A 32 -21.24 4.54 -8.90
N GLN A 33 -21.25 3.22 -8.70
CA GLN A 33 -20.82 2.65 -7.43
C GLN A 33 -19.30 2.52 -7.44
N CYS A 34 -18.65 3.01 -6.40
CA CYS A 34 -17.21 2.97 -6.27
C CYS A 34 -16.78 2.20 -5.02
N GLU A 35 -15.85 1.26 -5.19
CA GLU A 35 -15.11 0.63 -4.10
C GLU A 35 -13.61 0.77 -4.35
N ILE A 36 -12.86 1.11 -3.31
CA ILE A 36 -11.40 1.07 -3.33
C ILE A 36 -10.96 -0.36 -3.02
N ILE A 37 -10.13 -0.92 -3.91
CA ILE A 37 -9.54 -2.24 -3.73
C ILE A 37 -8.57 -2.18 -2.54
N ASN A 38 -8.92 -2.92 -1.49
CA ASN A 38 -8.18 -3.02 -0.24
C ASN A 38 -6.95 -3.93 -0.38
N TYR A 39 -6.04 -3.56 -1.29
CA TYR A 39 -4.79 -4.27 -1.48
C TYR A 39 -3.79 -3.92 -0.37
N VAL A 40 -3.43 -4.92 0.42
CA VAL A 40 -2.54 -4.78 1.57
C VAL A 40 -1.20 -5.44 1.28
N ARG A 41 -0.17 -4.61 1.17
CA ARG A 41 1.21 -5.07 1.07
C ARG A 41 1.78 -5.38 2.45
N LYS A 42 2.41 -6.55 2.61
CA LYS A 42 2.96 -7.03 3.90
C LYS A 42 4.17 -6.21 4.38
N ASP A 43 4.88 -5.55 3.48
CA ASP A 43 6.11 -4.78 3.74
C ASP A 43 5.88 -3.34 4.22
N GLU A 44 4.63 -2.85 4.20
CA GLU A 44 4.31 -1.44 4.46
C GLU A 44 3.71 -1.16 5.85
N ARG A 45 3.55 -2.18 6.73
CA ARG A 45 2.92 -2.00 8.05
C ARG A 45 3.79 -2.38 9.24
N GLY A 46 3.60 -1.65 10.34
CA GLY A 46 4.09 -1.98 11.67
C GLY A 46 5.61 -2.04 11.80
N LEU A 47 6.09 -2.95 12.64
CA LEU A 47 7.52 -3.17 12.88
C LEU A 47 8.31 -3.41 11.59
N GLN A 48 7.71 -4.02 10.57
CA GLN A 48 8.40 -4.25 9.29
C GLN A 48 8.63 -2.98 8.49
N GLY A 49 7.73 -1.99 8.54
CA GLY A 49 7.95 -0.67 7.94
C GLY A 49 9.06 0.12 8.63
N ILE A 50 9.12 0.04 9.96
CA ILE A 50 10.19 0.67 10.75
C ILE A 50 11.53 -0.02 10.50
N LEU A 51 11.55 -1.35 10.51
CA LEU A 51 12.74 -2.14 10.24
C LEU A 51 13.22 -1.99 8.79
N SER A 52 12.32 -1.92 7.80
CA SER A 52 12.69 -1.74 6.39
C SER A 52 13.32 -0.37 6.14
N SER A 53 12.82 0.69 6.79
CA SER A 53 13.45 2.03 6.75
C SER A 53 14.87 2.03 7.35
N MET A 54 15.12 1.14 8.31
CA MET A 54 16.38 1.03 9.06
C MET A 54 17.43 0.15 8.38
N VAL A 55 17.03 -0.87 7.62
CA VAL A 55 17.94 -1.76 6.87
C VAL A 55 18.76 -1.01 5.80
N SER A 56 18.34 0.20 5.41
CA SER A 56 19.11 1.02 4.45
C SER A 56 20.36 1.68 5.06
N LYS A 57 20.48 1.79 6.40
CA LYS A 57 21.59 2.49 7.07
C LYS A 57 22.53 1.49 7.76
N LYS A 58 23.69 1.27 7.13
CA LYS A 58 24.73 0.28 7.54
C LYS A 58 25.26 0.53 8.97
N GLU A 59 25.32 1.78 9.39
CA GLU A 59 25.87 2.22 10.70
C GLU A 59 25.02 1.83 11.92
N TRP A 60 23.74 1.48 11.73
CA TRP A 60 22.81 1.20 12.83
C TRP A 60 22.68 -0.29 13.17
N ASN A 61 23.24 -1.17 12.33
CA ASN A 61 23.09 -2.60 12.49
C ASN A 61 24.09 -3.20 13.50
N GLU A 62 25.09 -2.44 13.92
CA GLU A 62 26.16 -2.92 14.81
C GLU A 62 25.82 -2.77 16.30
N ASN A 63 24.83 -1.93 16.66
CA ASN A 63 24.54 -1.60 18.06
C ASN A 63 23.08 -1.89 18.45
N SER A 64 22.83 -3.10 18.94
CA SER A 64 21.50 -3.64 19.27
C SER A 64 20.74 -2.79 20.30
N LEU A 65 21.44 -2.20 21.28
CA LEU A 65 20.85 -1.34 22.30
C LEU A 65 20.32 -0.01 21.73
N LYS A 66 21.10 0.65 20.86
CA LYS A 66 20.67 1.92 20.20
C LYS A 66 19.44 1.69 19.32
N LYS A 67 19.43 0.56 18.60
CA LYS A 67 18.28 0.12 17.80
C LYS A 67 17.03 -0.09 18.65
N PHE A 68 17.17 -0.75 19.79
CA PHE A 68 16.06 -0.99 20.70
C PHE A 68 15.50 0.31 21.30
N ALA A 69 16.38 1.19 21.80
CA ALA A 69 15.98 2.49 22.34
C ALA A 69 15.22 3.35 21.32
N TYR A 70 15.69 3.37 20.06
CA TYR A 70 15.01 4.08 19.00
C TYR A 70 13.64 3.50 18.67
N ILE A 71 13.51 2.17 18.62
CA ILE A 71 12.22 1.51 18.39
C ILE A 71 11.25 1.89 19.52
N ILE A 72 11.67 1.80 20.79
CA ILE A 72 10.81 2.17 21.93
C ILE A 72 10.36 3.64 21.84
N LEU A 73 11.27 4.55 21.48
CA LEU A 73 10.93 5.97 21.44
C LEU A 73 10.00 6.31 20.26
N ARG A 74 10.20 5.68 19.10
CA ARG A 74 9.49 6.04 17.86
C ARG A 74 8.22 5.23 17.63
N TYR A 75 8.20 3.96 18.01
CA TYR A 75 7.10 3.03 17.74
C TYR A 75 5.74 3.49 18.28
N PRO A 76 5.61 4.06 19.50
CA PRO A 76 4.32 4.50 20.02
C PRO A 76 3.66 5.57 19.13
N GLY A 77 4.43 6.55 18.66
CA GLY A 77 3.92 7.60 17.78
C GLY A 77 3.48 7.07 16.41
N GLU A 78 4.28 6.20 15.80
CA GLU A 78 3.93 5.53 14.54
C GLU A 78 2.68 4.65 14.70
N TRP A 79 2.55 3.96 15.82
CA TRP A 79 1.38 3.13 16.13
C TRP A 79 0.11 3.98 16.31
N MET A 80 0.20 5.10 17.02
CA MET A 80 -0.91 6.04 17.17
C MET A 80 -1.33 6.61 15.81
N ALA A 81 -0.37 7.04 14.99
CA ALA A 81 -0.64 7.52 13.64
C ALA A 81 -1.30 6.43 12.79
N GLN A 82 -0.77 5.22 12.78
CA GLN A 82 -1.35 4.09 12.04
C GLN A 82 -2.80 3.83 12.47
N ARG A 83 -3.09 3.85 13.77
CA ARG A 83 -4.45 3.65 14.29
C ARG A 83 -5.40 4.78 13.88
N ALA A 84 -4.92 6.03 13.86
CA ALA A 84 -5.71 7.17 13.38
C ALA A 84 -6.02 7.03 11.88
N PHE A 85 -5.03 6.69 11.05
CA PHE A 85 -5.22 6.46 9.62
C PHE A 85 -6.14 5.26 9.33
N ASP A 86 -6.01 4.16 10.08
CA ASP A 86 -6.90 3.01 9.94
C ASP A 86 -8.35 3.37 10.28
N ARG A 87 -8.57 4.24 11.28
CA ARG A 87 -9.90 4.78 11.59
C ARG A 87 -10.43 5.65 10.44
N MET A 88 -9.63 6.57 9.91
CA MET A 88 -10.04 7.44 8.80
C MET A 88 -10.36 6.65 7.53
N ARG A 89 -9.52 5.64 7.18
CA ARG A 89 -9.77 4.75 6.05
C ARG A 89 -11.10 4.03 6.18
N LYS A 90 -11.39 3.44 7.36
CA LYS A 90 -12.67 2.77 7.62
C LYS A 90 -13.88 3.71 7.56
N LEU A 91 -13.69 4.97 7.96
CA LEU A 91 -14.77 5.95 8.01
C LEU A 91 -15.13 6.50 6.62
N HIS A 92 -14.12 6.75 5.78
CA HIS A 92 -14.31 7.49 4.53
C HIS A 92 -14.22 6.65 3.26
N LEU A 93 -13.52 5.51 3.29
CA LEU A 93 -13.34 4.67 2.11
C LEU A 93 -14.26 3.45 2.16
N LYS A 94 -14.97 3.22 1.05
CA LYS A 94 -15.66 1.96 0.77
C LYS A 94 -14.63 0.96 0.26
N LEU A 95 -14.18 0.10 1.16
CA LEU A 95 -13.11 -0.86 0.89
C LEU A 95 -13.68 -2.22 0.49
N THR A 96 -13.09 -2.87 -0.51
CA THR A 96 -13.32 -4.30 -0.75
C THR A 96 -12.83 -5.15 0.43
N PRO A 97 -13.17 -6.45 0.49
CA PRO A 97 -12.44 -7.39 1.32
C PRO A 97 -10.92 -7.25 1.11
N ALA A 98 -10.17 -7.42 2.19
CA ALA A 98 -8.71 -7.28 2.14
C ALA A 98 -8.12 -8.30 1.18
N CYS A 99 -7.28 -7.82 0.27
CA CYS A 99 -6.55 -8.66 -0.68
C CYS A 99 -5.05 -8.54 -0.41
N TYR A 100 -4.38 -9.68 -0.27
CA TYR A 100 -2.95 -9.79 -0.02
C TYR A 100 -2.24 -10.43 -1.23
N THR A 101 -2.97 -11.20 -2.02
CA THR A 101 -2.42 -11.98 -3.14
C THR A 101 -3.05 -11.62 -4.47
N GLN A 102 -2.34 -11.87 -5.56
CA GLN A 102 -2.85 -11.67 -6.92
C GLN A 102 -4.07 -12.55 -7.21
N LYS A 103 -4.13 -13.75 -6.62
CA LYS A 103 -5.28 -14.65 -6.77
C LYS A 103 -6.55 -14.00 -6.21
N GLU A 104 -6.44 -13.37 -5.04
CA GLU A 104 -7.56 -12.63 -4.43
C GLU A 104 -7.99 -11.43 -5.28
N LEU A 105 -7.05 -10.70 -5.88
CA LEU A 105 -7.38 -9.61 -6.81
C LEU A 105 -8.18 -10.11 -8.02
N LYS A 106 -7.79 -11.25 -8.60
CA LYS A 106 -8.48 -11.85 -9.76
C LYS A 106 -9.89 -12.35 -9.45
N LEU A 107 -10.23 -12.58 -8.19
CA LEU A 107 -11.58 -12.99 -7.77
C LEU A 107 -12.55 -11.81 -7.68
N LEU A 108 -12.05 -10.58 -7.68
CA LEU A 108 -12.91 -9.39 -7.66
C LEU A 108 -13.65 -9.29 -9.00
N LYS A 109 -14.94 -8.93 -8.91
CA LYS A 109 -15.79 -8.63 -10.07
C LYS A 109 -16.16 -7.15 -10.07
N ALA A 110 -16.07 -6.50 -11.22
CA ALA A 110 -16.50 -5.13 -11.45
C ALA A 110 -16.89 -4.99 -12.92
N ASP A 111 -17.70 -3.99 -13.24
CA ASP A 111 -17.94 -3.62 -14.64
C ASP A 111 -16.69 -2.93 -15.22
N VAL A 112 -15.99 -2.15 -14.38
CA VAL A 112 -14.74 -1.48 -14.73
C VAL A 112 -13.75 -1.57 -13.57
N PHE A 113 -12.51 -1.91 -13.90
CA PHE A 113 -11.37 -1.71 -13.00
C PHE A 113 -10.63 -0.44 -13.38
N MET A 114 -10.38 0.41 -12.38
CA MET A 114 -9.68 1.68 -12.55
C MET A 114 -8.42 1.68 -11.70
N THR A 115 -7.37 2.32 -12.18
CA THR A 115 -6.13 2.54 -11.41
C THR A 115 -5.96 4.02 -11.11
N GLY A 116 -5.44 4.33 -9.92
CA GLY A 116 -4.99 5.68 -9.59
C GLY A 116 -3.76 6.10 -10.40
N SER A 117 -3.43 7.40 -10.36
CA SER A 117 -2.26 7.98 -11.02
C SER A 117 -0.92 7.55 -10.38
N ASP A 118 -0.96 7.10 -9.13
CA ASP A 118 0.24 6.71 -8.39
C ASP A 118 0.90 5.48 -9.01
N GLN A 119 2.18 5.28 -8.72
CA GLN A 119 2.89 4.06 -9.12
C GLN A 119 2.37 2.87 -8.29
N VAL A 120 1.26 2.30 -8.74
CA VAL A 120 0.60 1.15 -8.08
C VAL A 120 1.42 -0.13 -8.28
N TRP A 121 2.25 -0.18 -9.32
CA TRP A 121 2.86 -1.41 -9.87
C TRP A 121 4.41 -1.41 -9.90
N GLY A 122 5.07 -0.43 -9.29
CA GLY A 122 6.53 -0.27 -9.36
C GLY A 122 7.28 -0.59 -8.07
N PRO A 123 8.60 -0.89 -8.15
CA PRO A 123 9.43 -1.07 -6.98
C PRO A 123 9.53 0.25 -6.21
N LEU A 124 8.99 0.27 -4.99
CA LEU A 124 9.26 1.37 -4.06
C LEU A 124 10.75 1.35 -3.73
N PHE A 125 11.47 2.38 -4.18
CA PHE A 125 12.87 2.71 -3.87
C PHE A 125 13.66 1.63 -3.11
N LYS A 126 14.35 0.75 -3.85
CA LYS A 126 15.43 -0.07 -3.29
C LYS A 126 16.76 0.64 -3.47
N VAL A 127 17.17 1.43 -2.49
CA VAL A 127 18.59 1.75 -2.31
C VAL A 127 19.25 0.53 -1.66
N ASN A 128 19.69 -0.41 -2.49
CA ASN A 128 20.98 -1.10 -2.40
C ASN A 128 21.10 -2.15 -3.52
N ALA A 129 22.07 -1.94 -4.39
CA ALA A 129 22.29 -2.63 -5.66
C ALA A 129 22.61 -4.14 -5.57
N ALA A 130 22.67 -4.73 -4.37
CA ALA A 130 23.12 -6.12 -4.17
C ALA A 130 21.99 -7.18 -4.08
N ARG A 131 20.71 -6.78 -4.16
CA ARG A 131 19.55 -7.71 -4.07
C ARG A 131 18.68 -7.72 -5.35
N LYS A 132 19.29 -7.51 -6.52
CA LYS A 132 18.59 -7.55 -7.82
C LYS A 132 17.97 -8.93 -8.12
N SER A 133 18.69 -10.03 -7.90
CA SER A 133 18.29 -11.34 -8.44
C SER A 133 17.02 -12.00 -7.87
N LYS A 134 16.51 -11.59 -6.71
CA LYS A 134 15.39 -12.28 -6.03
C LYS A 134 14.07 -11.51 -6.06
N VAL A 135 14.07 -10.29 -6.59
CA VAL A 135 12.92 -9.37 -6.59
C VAL A 135 12.37 -9.17 -7.99
N ASP A 136 13.21 -9.39 -8.99
CA ASP A 136 12.83 -9.41 -10.40
C ASP A 136 11.73 -10.46 -10.65
N ASP A 137 11.74 -11.60 -9.95
CA ASP A 137 10.77 -12.69 -10.14
C ASP A 137 9.34 -12.35 -9.63
N ASN A 138 9.21 -11.50 -8.60
CA ASN A 138 7.90 -11.05 -8.11
C ASN A 138 7.41 -9.80 -8.84
N THR A 139 8.32 -9.01 -9.40
CA THR A 139 7.99 -7.81 -10.18
C THR A 139 7.58 -8.20 -11.61
N ALA A 140 8.23 -9.20 -12.20
CA ALA A 140 7.87 -9.79 -13.49
C ALA A 140 6.50 -10.50 -13.45
N ARG A 141 6.14 -11.15 -12.34
CA ARG A 141 4.82 -11.81 -12.17
C ARG A 141 3.63 -10.86 -12.05
N MET A 142 3.85 -9.59 -11.67
CA MET A 142 2.79 -8.57 -11.61
C MET A 142 2.63 -7.81 -12.94
N GLN A 143 3.62 -7.86 -13.85
CA GLN A 143 3.48 -7.34 -15.21
C GLN A 143 2.44 -8.12 -16.04
N SER A 144 2.11 -9.37 -15.68
CA SER A 144 1.03 -10.13 -16.33
C SER A 144 -0.39 -9.57 -16.11
N ILE A 145 -0.58 -8.57 -15.24
CA ILE A 145 -1.87 -7.84 -15.17
C ILE A 145 -2.01 -6.84 -16.32
N LYS A 146 -0.90 -6.37 -16.90
CA LYS A 146 -0.92 -5.59 -18.15
C LYS A 146 -1.44 -6.42 -19.34
N GLN A 147 -1.42 -7.76 -19.23
CA GLN A 147 -2.00 -8.70 -20.21
C GLN A 147 -3.47 -9.05 -19.94
N LEU A 148 -4.10 -8.51 -18.89
CA LEU A 148 -5.53 -8.70 -18.60
C LEU A 148 -6.42 -7.59 -19.19
N GLY A 149 -5.88 -6.77 -20.10
CA GLY A 149 -6.68 -5.76 -20.81
C GLY A 149 -7.22 -4.65 -19.91
N VAL A 150 -6.32 -4.05 -19.10
CA VAL A 150 -6.52 -2.69 -18.56
C VAL A 150 -6.00 -1.69 -19.57
#